data_AF-A0A2J6PHB9-F1
#
_entry.id   AF-A0A2J6PHB9-F1
#
_cell.length_a   1.000
_cell.length_b   1.000
_cell.length_c   1.000
_cell.angle_alpha   90.00
_cell.angle_beta   90.00
_cell.angle_gamma   90.00
#
_symmetry.space_group_name_H-M   'P 1'
#
loop_
_entity.id
_entity.type
_entity.pdbx_description
1 polymer ?
#
loop_
_entity_poly.entity_id
_entity_poly.type
_entity_poly.pdbx_seq_one_letter_code
_entity_poly.pdbx_strand_id
1 'polypeptide(L)'
;SHDTSSAKYHISNISAFAAEVNKAAKAAFPNGGRSRYDSVNVCLMRWEQDELRVEPEVHRLDQKFQDYGFKTDRWLIPIRDSHLELLSKSIDLLRSADKDRNLFILYYGGHGRINTARQAEWFCGQGPDYASLDWSAIQSLFAKARSDVLILLDTCAAASSTMRSQYGTMEAIVACGFESRAPPPGEYSFTNTLIEVLDDWMNKRSFSASCLHAETLFQLKLKETKKGREGNKLEWCTTPIHINYSANSTFPGIELCRRNVLPAPEPQPTAQEMDRPSTFTDAMDLDFDDSNSAPSPLSDLTESRDFRTPHVLIKIGLEQNQGPMDVKQCLRWLESIPLLGKWAKIEGVYPSYSTLMIVSVPVSVWDMLPDHRACSFIGYVTGPNMISGVPFRD
;
A
#
# COMPACT_ATOMS: atom_id res chain seq x y z
N SER A 1 28.66 6.80 -8.24
CA SER A 1 28.01 7.36 -9.45
C SER A 1 26.58 7.74 -9.07
N HIS A 2 26.03 8.80 -9.66
CA HIS A 2 24.65 9.20 -9.40
C HIS A 2 23.67 8.34 -10.24
N ASP A 3 22.52 7.96 -9.68
CA ASP A 3 21.47 7.28 -10.44
C ASP A 3 20.82 8.27 -11.43
N THR A 4 21.02 7.99 -12.71
CA THR A 4 20.45 8.75 -13.82
C THR A 4 19.60 7.85 -14.72
N SER A 5 19.23 6.66 -14.24
CA SER A 5 18.54 5.62 -15.03
C SER A 5 17.23 6.11 -15.64
N SER A 6 16.47 6.96 -14.92
CA SER A 6 15.19 7.52 -15.38
C SER A 6 15.32 8.67 -16.39
N ALA A 7 16.50 9.29 -16.54
CA ALA A 7 16.65 10.54 -17.28
C ALA A 7 16.41 10.43 -18.80
N LYS A 8 16.47 9.22 -19.35
CA LYS A 8 16.26 8.96 -20.79
C LYS A 8 14.83 8.58 -21.17
N TYR A 9 13.96 8.35 -20.19
CA TYR A 9 12.59 7.92 -20.43
C TYR A 9 11.64 9.10 -20.29
N HIS A 10 10.66 9.15 -21.21
CA HIS A 10 9.71 10.23 -21.29
C HIS A 10 8.31 9.67 -21.58
N ILE A 11 7.29 10.35 -21.06
CA ILE A 11 5.89 10.12 -21.43
C ILE A 11 5.60 11.02 -22.64
N SER A 12 5.14 10.42 -23.73
CA SER A 12 4.83 11.13 -24.98
C SER A 12 3.47 11.85 -24.93
N ASN A 13 2.55 11.38 -24.08
CA ASN A 13 1.20 11.93 -23.95
C ASN A 13 0.78 12.02 -22.47
N ILE A 14 0.60 13.23 -21.96
CA ILE A 14 0.14 13.46 -20.59
C ILE A 14 -1.29 12.97 -20.34
N SER A 15 -2.16 12.99 -21.35
CA SER A 15 -3.57 12.66 -21.20
C SER A 15 -3.68 11.16 -20.96
N ALA A 16 -2.73 10.39 -21.51
CA ALA A 16 -2.55 9.00 -21.14
C ALA A 16 -2.11 8.86 -19.67
N PHE A 17 -1.15 9.66 -19.19
CA PHE A 17 -0.76 9.64 -17.78
C PHE A 17 -1.92 10.02 -16.85
N ALA A 18 -2.70 11.04 -17.19
CA ALA A 18 -3.87 11.44 -16.43
C ALA A 18 -4.96 10.37 -16.41
N ALA A 19 -5.17 9.70 -17.55
CA ALA A 19 -6.07 8.55 -17.61
C ALA A 19 -5.57 7.42 -16.69
N GLU A 20 -4.27 7.17 -16.62
CA GLU A 20 -3.68 6.20 -15.67
C GLU A 20 -3.83 6.66 -14.21
N VAL A 21 -3.67 7.95 -13.89
CA VAL A 21 -3.94 8.48 -12.54
C VAL A 21 -5.41 8.29 -12.15
N ASN A 22 -6.34 8.58 -13.05
CA ASN A 22 -7.76 8.37 -12.78
C ASN A 22 -8.10 6.88 -12.61
N LYS A 23 -7.50 6.03 -13.45
CA LYS A 23 -7.65 4.58 -13.36
C LYS A 23 -7.08 4.04 -12.04
N ALA A 24 -5.93 4.54 -11.62
CA ALA A 24 -5.31 4.24 -10.33
C ALA A 24 -6.19 4.71 -9.17
N ALA A 25 -6.76 5.92 -9.24
CA ALA A 25 -7.71 6.42 -8.23
C ALA A 25 -8.95 5.52 -8.14
N LYS A 26 -9.57 5.16 -9.27
CA LYS A 26 -10.70 4.22 -9.30
C LYS A 26 -10.32 2.84 -8.73
N ALA A 27 -9.11 2.36 -9.00
CA ALA A 27 -8.62 1.10 -8.43
C ALA A 27 -8.34 1.20 -6.92
N ALA A 28 -7.84 2.34 -6.45
CA ALA A 28 -7.56 2.63 -5.04
C ALA A 28 -8.85 2.77 -4.21
N PHE A 29 -9.97 3.11 -4.86
CA PHE A 29 -11.28 3.26 -4.25
C PHE A 29 -12.34 2.43 -5.02
N PRO A 30 -12.19 1.10 -5.02
CA PRO A 30 -12.79 0.23 -6.02
C PRO A 30 -14.30 0.03 -5.93
N ASN A 31 -15.00 0.47 -4.88
CA ASN A 31 -16.46 0.39 -4.78
C ASN A 31 -17.02 1.39 -3.77
N GLY A 32 -18.27 1.81 -4.01
CA GLY A 32 -19.06 2.67 -3.14
C GLY A 32 -19.61 1.99 -1.87
N GLY A 33 -18.76 1.32 -1.10
CA GLY A 33 -19.11 0.87 0.26
C GLY A 33 -19.74 -0.52 0.40
N ARG A 34 -19.46 -1.48 -0.52
CA ARG A 34 -19.93 -2.88 -0.40
C ARG A 34 -18.87 -3.88 -0.88
N SER A 35 -18.56 -4.88 -0.04
CA SER A 35 -17.65 -5.96 -0.45
C SER A 35 -18.22 -6.78 -1.61
N ARG A 36 -17.38 -6.98 -2.63
CA ARG A 36 -17.66 -7.87 -3.76
C ARG A 36 -17.56 -9.36 -3.43
N TYR A 37 -16.99 -9.69 -2.27
CA TYR A 37 -16.57 -11.05 -1.94
C TYR A 37 -17.68 -11.86 -1.25
N ASP A 38 -17.80 -13.13 -1.64
CA ASP A 38 -18.71 -14.10 -1.03
C ASP A 38 -18.10 -14.73 0.23
N SER A 39 -16.76 -14.87 0.26
CA SER A 39 -16.02 -15.28 1.44
C SER A 39 -14.62 -14.65 1.50
N VAL A 40 -14.13 -14.45 2.72
CA VAL A 40 -12.76 -14.01 3.00
C VAL A 40 -12.10 -15.08 3.86
N ASN A 41 -11.02 -15.66 3.36
CA ASN A 41 -10.26 -16.72 4.04
C ASN A 41 -8.86 -16.19 4.32
N VAL A 42 -8.38 -16.35 5.55
CA VAL A 42 -7.10 -15.85 6.02
C VAL A 42 -6.24 -17.01 6.49
N CYS A 43 -5.01 -17.11 5.98
CA CYS A 43 -4.01 -18.01 6.54
C CYS A 43 -2.90 -17.18 7.18
N LEU A 44 -2.72 -17.32 8.50
CA LEU A 44 -1.68 -16.67 9.26
C LEU A 44 -0.55 -17.67 9.54
N MET A 45 0.64 -17.37 9.03
CA MET A 45 1.80 -18.24 9.08
C MET A 45 2.88 -17.66 9.98
N ARG A 46 3.49 -18.52 10.79
CA ARG A 46 4.75 -18.26 11.50
C ARG A 46 5.54 -19.57 11.61
N TRP A 47 6.82 -19.51 11.91
CA TRP A 47 7.59 -20.72 12.20
C TRP A 47 7.15 -21.38 13.52
N GLU A 48 7.23 -22.70 13.59
CA GLU A 48 7.10 -23.45 14.85
C GLU A 48 8.13 -22.96 15.87
N GLN A 49 9.37 -22.76 15.41
CA GLN A 49 10.43 -22.10 16.14
C GLN A 49 10.31 -20.58 15.98
N ASP A 50 9.80 -19.93 17.02
CA ASP A 50 9.53 -18.50 17.04
C ASP A 50 10.59 -17.73 17.85
N GLU A 51 11.78 -17.52 17.26
CA GLU A 51 12.86 -16.75 17.90
C GLU A 51 12.48 -15.27 18.11
N LEU A 52 11.68 -14.72 17.19
CA LEU A 52 11.21 -13.34 17.23
C LEU A 52 10.08 -13.11 18.25
N ARG A 53 9.45 -14.18 18.74
CA ARG A 53 8.27 -14.13 19.61
C ARG A 53 7.11 -13.35 18.97
N VAL A 54 6.84 -13.60 17.69
CA VAL A 54 5.73 -12.99 16.94
C VAL A 54 4.36 -13.51 17.38
N GLU A 55 4.29 -14.68 18.03
CA GLU A 55 3.04 -15.36 18.39
C GLU A 55 1.96 -14.45 19.00
N PRO A 56 2.24 -13.56 19.98
CA PRO A 56 1.22 -12.71 20.57
C PRO A 56 0.61 -11.73 19.57
N GLU A 57 1.41 -11.18 18.65
CA GLU A 57 0.94 -10.29 17.60
C GLU A 57 0.10 -11.05 16.56
N VAL A 58 0.58 -12.23 16.14
CA VAL A 58 -0.17 -13.11 15.22
C VAL A 58 -1.51 -13.52 15.82
N HIS A 59 -1.55 -13.82 17.11
CA HIS A 59 -2.79 -14.15 17.81
C HIS A 59 -3.76 -12.97 17.87
N ARG A 60 -3.29 -11.76 18.16
CA ARG A 60 -4.12 -10.54 18.15
C ARG A 60 -4.64 -10.22 16.74
N LEU A 61 -3.82 -10.41 15.71
CA LEU A 61 -4.24 -10.22 14.32
C LEU A 61 -5.29 -11.26 13.90
N ASP A 62 -5.12 -12.52 14.30
CA ASP A 62 -6.11 -13.58 14.09
C ASP A 62 -7.47 -13.21 14.71
N GLN A 63 -7.47 -12.80 15.98
CA GLN A 63 -8.69 -12.31 16.64
C GLN A 63 -9.32 -11.14 15.88
N LYS A 64 -8.51 -10.17 15.44
CA LYS A 64 -9.02 -9.02 14.69
C LYS A 64 -9.66 -9.44 13.37
N PHE A 65 -9.06 -10.35 12.61
CA PHE A 65 -9.69 -10.86 11.39
C PHE A 65 -10.98 -11.65 11.65
N GLN A 66 -11.07 -12.35 12.78
CA GLN A 66 -12.32 -12.97 13.21
C GLN A 66 -13.40 -11.93 13.56
N ASP A 67 -13.04 -10.81 14.19
CA ASP A 67 -13.97 -9.68 14.46
C ASP A 67 -14.57 -9.09 13.16
N TYR A 68 -13.76 -9.08 12.09
CA TYR A 68 -14.18 -8.72 10.73
C TYR A 68 -15.11 -9.77 10.08
N GLY A 69 -15.28 -10.95 10.68
CA GLY A 69 -16.07 -12.06 10.16
C GLY A 69 -15.34 -12.86 9.08
N PHE A 70 -14.00 -12.84 9.09
CA PHE A 70 -13.20 -13.63 8.16
C PHE A 70 -12.96 -15.03 8.72
N LYS A 71 -12.79 -16.02 7.83
CA LYS A 71 -12.43 -17.38 8.21
C LYS A 71 -10.92 -17.47 8.35
N THR A 72 -10.41 -17.67 9.55
CA THR A 72 -8.97 -17.68 9.79
C THR A 72 -8.44 -19.08 10.04
N ASP A 73 -7.19 -19.30 9.65
CA ASP A 73 -6.44 -20.52 9.88
C ASP A 73 -5.00 -20.15 10.27
N ARG A 74 -4.60 -20.50 11.49
CA ARG A 74 -3.23 -20.29 11.98
C ARG A 74 -2.40 -21.54 11.69
N TRP A 75 -1.34 -21.38 10.91
CA TRP A 75 -0.48 -22.48 10.52
C TRP A 75 0.96 -22.24 10.97
N LEU A 76 1.58 -23.28 11.51
CA LEU A 76 2.98 -23.26 11.89
C LEU A 76 3.81 -23.90 10.79
N ILE A 77 4.82 -23.18 10.30
CA ILE A 77 5.78 -23.69 9.33
C ILE A 77 6.71 -24.66 10.08
N PRO A 78 6.70 -25.95 9.70
CA PRO A 78 7.54 -26.94 10.36
C PRO A 78 9.01 -26.71 10.03
N ILE A 79 9.89 -27.10 10.94
CA ILE A 79 11.34 -26.98 10.74
C ILE A 79 11.85 -28.02 9.73
N ARG A 80 11.21 -29.19 9.68
CA ARG A 80 11.55 -30.27 8.75
C ARG A 80 10.64 -30.23 7.54
N ASP A 81 11.22 -30.44 6.36
CA ASP A 81 10.50 -30.46 5.08
C ASP A 81 9.63 -29.20 4.85
N SER A 82 10.06 -28.06 5.42
CA SER A 82 9.33 -26.79 5.48
C SER A 82 8.77 -26.35 4.13
N HIS A 83 9.56 -26.49 3.06
CA HIS A 83 9.18 -26.12 1.70
C HIS A 83 8.10 -27.05 1.13
N LEU A 84 8.22 -28.37 1.36
CA LEU A 84 7.22 -29.36 0.90
C LEU A 84 5.89 -29.15 1.64
N GLU A 85 5.95 -28.94 2.95
CA GLU A 85 4.79 -28.72 3.80
C GLU A 85 4.07 -27.41 3.44
N LEU A 86 4.80 -26.31 3.22
CA LEU A 86 4.19 -25.06 2.78
C LEU A 86 3.60 -25.18 1.36
N LEU A 87 4.25 -25.92 0.45
CA LEU A 87 3.69 -26.21 -0.86
C LEU A 87 2.36 -26.97 -0.75
N SER A 88 2.35 -28.04 0.05
CA SER A 88 1.16 -28.86 0.32
C SER A 88 0.03 -28.01 0.91
N LYS A 89 0.34 -27.23 1.95
CA LYS A 89 -0.59 -26.31 2.60
C LYS A 89 -1.16 -25.30 1.62
N SER A 90 -0.33 -24.71 0.77
CA SER A 90 -0.75 -23.73 -0.26
C SER A 90 -1.73 -24.34 -1.26
N ILE A 91 -1.46 -25.58 -1.69
CA ILE A 91 -2.35 -26.32 -2.59
C ILE A 91 -3.71 -26.58 -1.93
N ASP A 92 -3.73 -26.98 -0.65
CA ASP A 92 -4.98 -27.26 0.07
C ASP A 92 -5.80 -25.99 0.33
N LEU A 93 -5.13 -24.87 0.60
CA LEU A 93 -5.76 -23.55 0.70
C LEU A 93 -6.42 -23.15 -0.63
N LEU A 94 -5.70 -23.30 -1.75
CA LEU A 94 -6.24 -23.02 -3.08
C LEU A 94 -7.41 -23.97 -3.42
N ARG A 95 -7.31 -25.27 -3.15
CA ARG A 95 -8.42 -26.21 -3.43
C ARG A 95 -9.70 -25.88 -2.67
N SER A 96 -9.58 -25.41 -1.42
CA SER A 96 -10.73 -25.14 -0.56
C SER A 96 -11.36 -23.78 -0.81
N ALA A 97 -10.55 -22.77 -1.15
CA ALA A 97 -10.97 -21.38 -1.23
C ALA A 97 -10.94 -20.78 -2.64
N ASP A 98 -10.27 -21.39 -3.63
CA ASP A 98 -10.07 -20.77 -4.94
C ASP A 98 -11.34 -20.73 -5.79
N LYS A 99 -12.07 -19.62 -5.70
CA LYS A 99 -13.30 -19.36 -6.47
C LYS A 99 -13.35 -17.89 -6.87
N ASP A 100 -14.05 -17.63 -7.96
CA ASP A 100 -14.39 -16.25 -8.32
C ASP A 100 -15.11 -15.58 -7.14
N ARG A 101 -14.85 -14.29 -6.93
CA ARG A 101 -15.44 -13.52 -5.82
C ARG A 101 -15.09 -14.02 -4.42
N ASN A 102 -14.00 -14.78 -4.25
CA ASN A 102 -13.38 -14.98 -2.95
C ASN A 102 -12.16 -14.08 -2.79
N LEU A 103 -11.88 -13.72 -1.53
CA LEU A 103 -10.62 -13.10 -1.14
C LEU A 103 -9.82 -14.07 -0.28
N PHE A 104 -8.57 -14.28 -0.64
CA PHE A 104 -7.59 -14.99 0.16
C PHE A 104 -6.59 -14.00 0.76
N ILE A 105 -6.43 -13.99 2.08
CA ILE A 105 -5.44 -13.18 2.76
C ILE A 105 -4.36 -14.11 3.30
N LEU A 106 -3.12 -13.92 2.89
CA LEU A 106 -1.98 -14.66 3.41
C LEU A 106 -1.13 -13.72 4.25
N TYR A 107 -0.99 -14.03 5.54
CA TYR A 107 -0.12 -13.32 6.44
C TYR A 107 1.09 -14.17 6.80
N TYR A 108 2.29 -13.58 6.79
CA TYR A 108 3.48 -14.19 7.36
C TYR A 108 4.19 -13.20 8.29
N GLY A 109 4.45 -13.64 9.52
CA GLY A 109 5.30 -12.93 10.48
C GLY A 109 6.55 -13.77 10.79
N GLY A 110 7.73 -13.22 10.51
CA GLY A 110 8.97 -13.93 10.74
C GLY A 110 10.18 -13.37 10.01
N HIS A 111 11.29 -14.10 10.06
CA HIS A 111 12.49 -13.68 9.35
C HIS A 111 12.39 -13.93 7.84
N GLY A 112 13.04 -13.05 7.08
CA GLY A 112 13.11 -13.13 5.63
C GLY A 112 14.33 -12.38 5.13
N ARG A 113 14.91 -12.87 4.04
CA ARG A 113 16.04 -12.26 3.33
C ARG A 113 15.84 -12.38 1.82
N ILE A 114 16.54 -11.54 1.08
CA ILE A 114 16.71 -11.72 -0.36
C ILE A 114 17.93 -12.61 -0.59
N ASN A 115 17.74 -13.74 -1.28
CA ASN A 115 18.84 -14.65 -1.60
C ASN A 115 19.73 -14.09 -2.74
N THR A 116 20.81 -14.80 -3.08
CA THR A 116 21.74 -14.39 -4.15
C THR A 116 21.09 -14.32 -5.53
N ALA A 117 19.99 -15.04 -5.75
CA ALA A 117 19.19 -15.01 -6.97
C ALA A 117 18.15 -13.88 -6.99
N ARG A 118 18.16 -12.97 -6.00
CA ARG A 118 17.18 -11.89 -5.82
C ARG A 118 15.75 -12.38 -5.58
N GLN A 119 15.60 -13.55 -4.96
CA GLN A 119 14.30 -14.13 -4.58
C GLN A 119 14.09 -14.02 -3.07
N ALA A 120 12.84 -14.06 -2.64
CA ALA A 120 12.47 -13.94 -1.23
C ALA A 120 12.59 -15.31 -0.57
N GLU A 121 13.35 -15.36 0.51
CA GLU A 121 13.56 -16.56 1.31
C GLU A 121 13.10 -16.29 2.75
N TRP A 122 12.30 -17.19 3.30
CA TRP A 122 11.89 -17.17 4.70
C TRP A 122 12.73 -18.16 5.49
N PHE A 123 13.03 -17.86 6.76
CA PHE A 123 13.86 -18.73 7.59
C PHE A 123 13.48 -18.64 9.08
N CYS A 124 13.76 -19.70 9.85
CA CYS A 124 13.33 -19.78 11.25
C CYS A 124 14.29 -19.15 12.28
N GLY A 125 15.52 -18.81 11.91
CA GLY A 125 16.48 -18.22 12.85
C GLY A 125 17.80 -17.78 12.22
N GLN A 126 18.67 -17.18 13.03
CA GLN A 126 19.96 -16.63 12.57
C GLN A 126 21.07 -17.69 12.63
N GLY A 127 21.27 -18.43 11.54
CA GLY A 127 22.40 -19.38 11.40
C GLY A 127 22.32 -20.27 10.15
N PRO A 128 23.40 -20.97 9.80
CA PRO A 128 23.45 -21.81 8.59
C PRO A 128 22.63 -23.11 8.70
N ASP A 129 22.36 -23.59 9.92
CA ASP A 129 21.64 -24.84 10.17
C ASP A 129 20.11 -24.66 10.33
N TYR A 130 19.63 -23.42 10.27
CA TYR A 130 18.20 -23.12 10.40
C TYR A 130 17.46 -23.45 9.10
N ALA A 131 16.23 -23.93 9.24
CA ALA A 131 15.37 -24.21 8.11
C ALA A 131 15.05 -22.91 7.36
N SER A 132 15.11 -22.99 6.03
CA SER A 132 14.69 -21.92 5.13
C SER A 132 13.79 -22.47 4.02
N LEU A 133 13.03 -21.57 3.39
CA LEU A 133 12.19 -21.90 2.23
C LEU A 133 12.15 -20.73 1.24
N ASP A 134 12.01 -21.08 -0.04
CA ASP A 134 11.83 -20.11 -1.12
C ASP A 134 10.35 -19.69 -1.23
N TRP A 135 10.06 -18.45 -0.82
CA TRP A 135 8.72 -17.86 -0.91
C TRP A 135 8.37 -17.50 -2.36
N SER A 136 9.34 -17.07 -3.17
CA SER A 136 9.09 -16.70 -4.57
C SER A 136 8.53 -17.87 -5.38
N ALA A 137 8.99 -19.09 -5.11
CA ALA A 137 8.43 -20.30 -5.73
C ALA A 137 6.94 -20.50 -5.39
N ILE A 138 6.57 -20.24 -4.14
CA ILE A 138 5.22 -20.51 -3.61
C ILE A 138 4.25 -19.39 -3.99
N GLN A 139 4.71 -18.14 -4.01
CA GLN A 139 3.96 -16.99 -4.50
C GLN A 139 3.44 -17.21 -5.93
N SER A 140 4.19 -17.93 -6.78
CA SER A 140 3.79 -18.23 -8.15
C SER A 140 2.50 -19.07 -8.26
N LEU A 141 2.14 -19.82 -7.22
CA LEU A 141 0.89 -20.58 -7.16
C LEU A 141 -0.30 -19.65 -6.97
N PHE A 142 -0.18 -18.70 -6.04
CA PHE A 142 -1.22 -17.71 -5.76
C PHE A 142 -1.43 -16.74 -6.92
N ALA A 143 -0.38 -16.43 -7.71
CA ALA A 143 -0.51 -15.63 -8.92
C ALA A 143 -1.46 -16.25 -9.98
N LYS A 144 -1.69 -17.57 -9.92
CA LYS A 144 -2.61 -18.29 -10.83
C LYS A 144 -3.99 -18.53 -10.22
N ALA A 145 -4.26 -18.05 -9.01
CA ALA A 145 -5.56 -18.19 -8.36
C ALA A 145 -6.64 -17.39 -9.12
N ARG A 146 -7.87 -17.90 -9.10
CA ARG A 146 -9.07 -17.18 -9.57
C ARG A 146 -9.60 -16.20 -8.55
N SER A 147 -9.36 -16.48 -7.27
CA SER A 147 -9.65 -15.59 -6.16
C SER A 147 -8.73 -14.38 -6.16
N ASP A 148 -9.19 -13.30 -5.56
CA ASP A 148 -8.30 -12.18 -5.26
C ASP A 148 -7.41 -12.57 -4.08
N VAL A 149 -6.14 -12.13 -4.09
CA VAL A 149 -5.14 -12.52 -3.09
C VAL A 149 -4.46 -11.28 -2.51
N LEU A 150 -4.61 -11.08 -1.20
CA LEU A 150 -3.88 -10.07 -0.44
C LEU A 150 -2.77 -10.74 0.38
N ILE A 151 -1.53 -10.33 0.18
CA ILE A 151 -0.39 -10.82 0.96
C ILE A 151 0.05 -9.76 1.96
N LEU A 152 0.16 -10.11 3.23
CA LEU A 152 0.63 -9.25 4.31
C LEU A 152 1.91 -9.85 4.89
N LEU A 153 3.05 -9.18 4.71
CA LEU A 153 4.35 -9.75 5.10
C LEU A 153 5.02 -8.88 6.15
N ASP A 154 5.07 -9.35 7.41
CA ASP A 154 5.90 -8.76 8.45
C ASP A 154 7.29 -9.41 8.46
N THR A 155 8.12 -8.97 7.52
CA THR A 155 9.47 -9.51 7.34
C THR A 155 10.41 -8.51 6.63
N CYS A 156 11.72 -8.71 6.79
CA CYS A 156 12.76 -7.77 6.36
C CYS A 156 13.07 -7.78 4.84
N ALA A 157 12.47 -8.70 4.06
CA ALA A 157 12.85 -8.91 2.67
C ALA A 157 11.75 -9.58 1.85
N ALA A 158 10.62 -8.90 1.72
CA ALA A 158 9.42 -9.43 1.11
C ALA A 158 9.22 -9.04 -0.37
N ALA A 159 9.86 -7.96 -0.83
CA ALA A 159 9.60 -7.36 -2.14
C ALA A 159 10.49 -7.91 -3.27
N SER A 160 10.36 -9.19 -3.64
CA SER A 160 11.26 -9.82 -4.62
C SER A 160 10.59 -10.45 -5.85
N SER A 161 9.26 -10.51 -5.88
CA SER A 161 8.55 -11.21 -6.96
C SER A 161 8.29 -10.30 -8.16
N THR A 162 8.56 -10.84 -9.35
CA THR A 162 8.20 -10.23 -10.65
C THR A 162 6.92 -10.81 -11.24
N MET A 163 6.29 -11.78 -10.56
CA MET A 163 5.12 -12.48 -11.08
C MET A 163 3.88 -11.62 -10.98
N ARG A 164 3.20 -11.45 -12.12
CA ARG A 164 1.89 -10.80 -12.16
C ARG A 164 0.79 -11.84 -12.04
N SER A 165 -0.32 -11.46 -11.42
CA SER A 165 -1.49 -12.33 -11.34
C SER A 165 -2.12 -12.54 -12.71
N GLN A 166 -2.64 -13.74 -12.94
CA GLN A 166 -3.20 -14.13 -14.22
C GLN A 166 -4.72 -13.92 -14.31
N TYR A 167 -5.44 -14.16 -13.22
CA TYR A 167 -6.91 -14.15 -13.19
C TYR A 167 -7.48 -13.17 -12.16
N GLY A 168 -7.19 -13.38 -10.86
CA GLY A 168 -7.62 -12.48 -9.78
C GLY A 168 -6.70 -11.27 -9.56
N THR A 169 -7.18 -10.27 -8.83
CA THR A 169 -6.37 -9.16 -8.31
C THR A 169 -5.42 -9.70 -7.25
N MET A 170 -4.14 -9.36 -7.34
CA MET A 170 -3.15 -9.74 -6.34
C MET A 170 -2.38 -8.53 -5.87
N GLU A 171 -2.39 -8.29 -4.57
CA GLU A 171 -1.70 -7.16 -3.93
C GLU A 171 -0.90 -7.66 -2.73
N ALA A 172 0.16 -6.94 -2.38
CA ALA A 172 0.90 -7.17 -1.16
C ALA A 172 1.15 -5.89 -0.40
N ILE A 173 1.07 -5.96 0.93
CA ILE A 173 1.58 -4.94 1.85
C ILE A 173 2.70 -5.61 2.63
N VAL A 174 3.89 -5.07 2.51
CA VAL A 174 5.09 -5.63 3.12
C VAL A 174 5.64 -4.63 4.12
N ALA A 175 5.99 -5.11 5.32
CA ALA A 175 6.54 -4.27 6.39
C ALA A 175 7.80 -3.53 5.94
N CYS A 176 8.61 -4.18 5.10
CA CYS A 176 9.92 -3.72 4.71
C CYS A 176 10.23 -3.91 3.22
N GLY A 177 10.73 -2.84 2.59
CA GLY A 177 11.36 -2.90 1.28
C GLY A 177 12.77 -3.49 1.27
N PHE A 178 13.40 -3.46 0.10
CA PHE A 178 14.70 -4.10 -0.18
C PHE A 178 15.87 -3.62 0.70
N GLU A 179 15.79 -2.46 1.35
CA GLU A 179 16.94 -1.76 1.96
C GLU A 179 16.86 -1.52 3.48
N SER A 180 15.89 -2.08 4.19
CA SER A 180 15.80 -1.89 5.66
C SER A 180 15.53 -3.19 6.43
N ARG A 181 15.58 -3.13 7.76
CA ARG A 181 15.22 -4.26 8.63
C ARG A 181 13.85 -3.96 9.26
N ALA A 182 12.95 -4.94 9.26
CA ALA A 182 11.69 -4.84 9.98
C ALA A 182 11.95 -4.77 11.50
N PRO A 183 11.13 -4.04 12.27
CA PRO A 183 11.30 -3.91 13.70
C PRO A 183 10.93 -5.25 14.36
N PRO A 184 11.48 -5.58 15.54
CA PRO A 184 10.97 -6.71 16.30
C PRO A 184 9.49 -6.47 16.71
N PRO A 185 8.75 -7.53 17.06
CA PRO A 185 7.41 -7.41 17.63
C PRO A 185 7.32 -6.38 18.76
N GLY A 186 6.28 -5.56 18.75
CA GLY A 186 6.07 -4.47 19.70
C GLY A 186 5.32 -3.26 19.12
N GLU A 187 5.33 -2.15 19.85
CA GLU A 187 4.55 -0.94 19.52
C GLU A 187 4.81 -0.39 18.10
N TYR A 188 6.05 -0.54 17.63
CA TYR A 188 6.53 -0.03 16.34
C TYR A 188 6.50 -1.07 15.22
N SER A 189 6.04 -2.30 15.49
CA SER A 189 5.97 -3.35 14.46
C SER A 189 4.89 -3.02 13.42
N PHE A 190 5.07 -3.57 12.22
CA PHE A 190 4.07 -3.47 11.17
C PHE A 190 2.77 -4.16 11.63
N THR A 191 2.86 -5.37 12.18
CA THR A 191 1.69 -6.13 12.62
C THR A 191 0.88 -5.40 13.70
N ASN A 192 1.53 -4.83 14.72
CA ASN A 192 0.80 -4.10 15.76
C ASN A 192 0.15 -2.81 15.21
N THR A 193 0.83 -2.08 14.33
CA THR A 193 0.22 -0.90 13.69
C THR A 193 -0.93 -1.29 12.77
N LEU A 194 -0.81 -2.39 12.03
CA LEU A 194 -1.89 -2.92 11.21
C LEU A 194 -3.12 -3.28 12.06
N ILE A 195 -2.92 -3.94 13.20
CA ILE A 195 -4.02 -4.28 14.14
C ILE A 195 -4.72 -3.00 14.63
N GLU A 196 -3.95 -1.98 15.01
CA GLU A 196 -4.49 -0.70 15.45
C GLU A 196 -5.36 -0.04 14.35
N VAL A 197 -4.86 0.02 13.11
CA VAL A 197 -5.61 0.59 11.98
C VAL A 197 -6.89 -0.21 11.71
N LEU A 198 -6.81 -1.54 11.74
CA LEU A 198 -7.99 -2.40 11.57
C LEU A 198 -9.01 -2.22 12.71
N ASP A 199 -8.56 -1.93 13.92
CA ASP A 199 -9.44 -1.64 15.06
C ASP A 199 -10.14 -0.30 14.88
N ASP A 200 -9.39 0.76 14.56
CA ASP A 200 -9.91 2.11 14.28
C ASP A 200 -10.93 2.09 13.12
N TRP A 201 -10.72 1.20 12.14
CA TRP A 201 -11.55 1.11 10.95
C TRP A 201 -12.70 0.10 11.05
N MET A 202 -12.90 -0.50 12.23
CA MET A 202 -13.85 -1.61 12.40
C MET A 202 -15.30 -1.23 12.06
N ASN A 203 -15.68 0.03 12.27
CA ASN A 203 -17.01 0.54 11.99
C ASN A 203 -17.12 1.27 10.64
N LYS A 204 -16.04 1.33 9.85
CA LYS A 204 -16.07 1.94 8.51
C LYS A 204 -16.73 0.98 7.52
N ARG A 205 -17.40 1.52 6.50
CA ARG A 205 -18.18 0.72 5.54
C ARG A 205 -17.31 -0.25 4.75
N SER A 206 -16.21 0.25 4.21
CA SER A 206 -15.16 -0.52 3.56
C SER A 206 -13.92 0.35 3.34
N PHE A 207 -12.80 -0.30 3.02
CA PHE A 207 -11.55 0.36 2.67
C PHE A 207 -10.73 -0.54 1.73
N SER A 208 -9.88 0.05 0.90
CA SER A 208 -8.99 -0.75 0.04
C SER A 208 -7.68 -1.11 0.73
N ALA A 209 -6.98 -2.11 0.20
CA ALA A 209 -5.63 -2.47 0.63
C ALA A 209 -4.64 -1.31 0.45
N SER A 210 -4.77 -0.49 -0.60
CA SER A 210 -3.97 0.74 -0.76
C SER A 210 -4.24 1.79 0.33
N CYS A 211 -5.50 1.97 0.73
CA CYS A 211 -5.83 2.86 1.86
C CYS A 211 -5.27 2.32 3.17
N LEU A 212 -5.40 1.01 3.40
CA LEU A 212 -4.83 0.34 4.57
C LEU A 212 -3.30 0.51 4.64
N HIS A 213 -2.62 0.41 3.51
CA HIS A 213 -1.19 0.70 3.41
C HIS A 213 -0.89 2.17 3.73
N ALA A 214 -1.58 3.11 3.10
CA ALA A 214 -1.38 4.54 3.31
C ALA A 214 -1.56 4.94 4.79
N GLU A 215 -2.59 4.43 5.45
CA GLU A 215 -2.83 4.68 6.88
C GLU A 215 -1.76 4.00 7.76
N THR A 216 -1.40 2.74 7.46
CA THR A 216 -0.36 2.04 8.23
C THR A 216 0.98 2.77 8.13
N LEU A 217 1.35 3.23 6.93
CA LEU A 217 2.52 4.06 6.70
C LEU A 217 2.44 5.35 7.52
N PHE A 218 1.32 6.06 7.46
CA PHE A 218 1.12 7.30 8.21
C PHE A 218 1.27 7.10 9.72
N GLN A 219 0.64 6.07 10.28
CA GLN A 219 0.72 5.76 11.71
C GLN A 219 2.15 5.40 12.15
N LEU A 220 2.90 4.66 11.33
CA LEU A 220 4.32 4.37 11.58
C LEU A 220 5.17 5.65 11.57
N LYS A 221 4.94 6.56 10.60
CA LYS A 221 5.62 7.86 10.52
C LYS A 221 5.26 8.80 11.67
N LEU A 222 4.06 8.72 12.22
CA LEU A 222 3.72 9.46 13.44
C LEU A 222 4.48 8.91 14.65
N LYS A 223 4.57 7.58 14.79
CA LYS A 223 5.34 6.94 15.88
C LYS A 223 6.83 7.31 15.82
N GLU A 224 7.42 7.43 14.63
CA GLU A 224 8.81 7.91 14.42
C GLU A 224 9.12 9.26 15.10
N THR A 225 8.15 10.17 15.13
CA THR A 225 8.37 11.51 15.70
C THR A 225 8.39 11.53 17.23
N LYS A 226 7.88 10.49 17.89
CA LYS A 226 7.96 10.32 19.35
C LYS A 226 9.37 9.84 19.73
N LYS A 227 10.29 10.78 19.96
CA LYS A 227 11.68 10.49 20.37
C LYS A 227 11.72 9.52 21.56
N GLY A 228 12.59 8.51 21.49
CA GLY A 228 12.89 7.64 22.63
C GLY A 228 13.44 8.42 23.83
N ARG A 229 13.44 7.81 25.02
CA ARG A 229 13.83 8.43 26.30
C ARG A 229 15.22 9.11 26.30
N GLU A 230 16.11 8.77 25.37
CA GLU A 230 17.47 9.32 25.26
C GLU A 230 17.67 10.28 24.06
N GLY A 231 16.62 10.67 23.34
CA GLY A 231 16.73 11.60 22.21
C GLY A 231 17.38 11.02 20.94
N ASN A 232 17.86 9.77 20.98
CA ASN A 232 18.30 9.04 19.80
C ASN A 232 17.10 8.70 18.91
N LYS A 233 17.19 9.03 17.62
CA LYS A 233 16.23 8.57 16.62
C LYS A 233 16.29 7.05 16.58
N LEU A 234 15.16 6.39 16.84
CA LEU A 234 15.05 4.95 16.61
C LEU A 234 15.14 4.72 15.09
N GLU A 235 16.28 4.26 14.57
CA GLU A 235 16.46 3.79 13.17
C GLU A 235 15.65 2.52 12.85
N TRP A 236 14.71 2.14 13.71
CA TRP A 236 13.89 0.94 13.58
C TRP A 236 12.74 1.11 12.60
N CYS A 237 12.67 2.21 11.85
CA CYS A 237 11.43 2.59 11.24
C CYS A 237 11.38 2.16 9.78
N THR A 238 10.62 1.10 9.60
CA THR A 238 10.41 0.47 8.31
C THR A 238 9.35 1.25 7.54
N THR A 239 9.62 1.50 6.27
CA THR A 239 8.64 2.10 5.38
C THR A 239 7.92 0.94 4.71
N PRO A 240 6.66 0.63 5.10
CA PRO A 240 5.92 -0.42 4.43
C PRO A 240 5.78 -0.07 2.95
N ILE A 241 5.64 -1.11 2.13
CA ILE A 241 5.52 -0.98 0.69
C ILE A 241 4.26 -1.73 0.26
N HIS A 242 3.46 -1.07 -0.57
CA HIS A 242 2.40 -1.71 -1.34
C HIS A 242 2.94 -2.16 -2.69
N ILE A 243 2.57 -3.37 -3.11
CA ILE A 243 2.90 -3.91 -4.42
C ILE A 243 1.62 -4.40 -5.09
N ASN A 244 1.30 -3.82 -6.24
CA ASN A 244 0.22 -4.31 -7.09
C ASN A 244 0.77 -5.30 -8.13
N TYR A 245 0.42 -6.58 -7.98
CA TYR A 245 0.81 -7.64 -8.92
C TYR A 245 -0.20 -7.83 -10.05
N SER A 246 -1.28 -7.05 -10.10
CA SER A 246 -2.36 -7.26 -11.07
C SER A 246 -1.87 -7.06 -12.50
N ALA A 247 -2.12 -8.06 -13.37
CA ALA A 247 -1.69 -7.97 -14.77
C ALA A 247 -2.42 -6.87 -15.57
N ASN A 248 -3.63 -6.50 -15.13
CA ASN A 248 -4.44 -5.49 -15.79
C ASN A 248 -4.83 -4.40 -14.80
N SER A 249 -4.42 -3.15 -15.08
CA SER A 249 -4.73 -2.01 -14.23
C SER A 249 -6.22 -1.64 -14.22
N THR A 250 -7.08 -2.28 -15.03
CA THR A 250 -8.54 -2.07 -14.94
C THR A 250 -9.18 -2.89 -13.83
N PHE A 251 -8.48 -3.87 -13.25
CA PHE A 251 -9.04 -4.63 -12.14
C PHE A 251 -9.17 -3.72 -10.91
N PRO A 252 -10.32 -3.76 -10.22
CA PRO A 252 -10.47 -3.02 -8.97
C PRO A 252 -9.48 -3.53 -7.93
N GLY A 253 -8.94 -2.62 -7.12
CA GLY A 253 -8.13 -2.99 -5.97
C GLY A 253 -8.89 -3.86 -4.97
N ILE A 254 -8.18 -4.52 -4.07
CA ILE A 254 -8.73 -5.37 -3.03
C ILE A 254 -9.41 -4.49 -1.99
N GLU A 255 -10.66 -4.83 -1.66
CA GLU A 255 -11.49 -4.11 -0.70
C GLU A 255 -11.80 -4.99 0.52
N LEU A 256 -11.62 -4.44 1.71
CA LEU A 256 -11.89 -5.08 2.98
C LEU A 256 -13.10 -4.40 3.64
N CYS A 257 -13.99 -5.20 4.22
CA CYS A 257 -15.07 -4.71 5.07
C CYS A 257 -15.45 -5.77 6.10
N ARG A 258 -16.12 -5.36 7.17
CA ARG A 258 -16.75 -6.28 8.10
C ARG A 258 -17.86 -7.06 7.41
N ARG A 259 -17.90 -8.39 7.58
CA ARG A 259 -18.94 -9.26 7.01
C ARG A 259 -20.12 -9.50 7.94
N ASN A 260 -19.88 -9.50 9.24
CA ASN A 260 -20.89 -9.78 10.26
C ASN A 260 -21.68 -8.50 10.58
N VAL A 261 -22.71 -8.24 9.77
CA VAL A 261 -23.68 -7.18 10.05
C VAL A 261 -24.63 -7.68 11.15
N LEU A 262 -24.35 -7.35 12.41
CA LEU A 262 -25.45 -6.91 13.27
C LEU A 262 -25.90 -5.55 12.70
N PRO A 263 -27.21 -5.24 12.65
CA PRO A 263 -27.67 -3.96 12.13
C PRO A 263 -26.88 -2.85 12.80
N ALA A 264 -26.34 -1.95 11.98
CA ALA A 264 -25.55 -0.83 12.46
C ALA A 264 -26.34 -0.19 13.62
N PRO A 265 -25.74 -0.02 14.81
CA PRO A 265 -26.40 0.76 15.84
C PRO A 265 -26.73 2.12 15.19
N GLU A 266 -27.95 2.60 15.40
CA GLU A 266 -28.32 3.98 15.05
C GLU A 266 -27.18 4.90 15.48
N PRO A 267 -26.85 5.96 14.72
CA PRO A 267 -25.74 6.85 15.05
C PRO A 267 -25.96 7.42 16.45
N GLN A 268 -25.42 6.74 17.45
CA GLN A 268 -25.37 7.22 18.80
C GLN A 268 -24.31 8.32 18.78
N PRO A 269 -24.56 9.48 19.40
CA PRO A 269 -23.51 10.47 19.59
C PRO A 269 -22.41 9.79 20.41
N THR A 270 -21.33 9.38 19.74
CA THR A 270 -20.22 8.68 20.36
C THR A 270 -19.60 9.60 21.40
N ALA A 271 -19.55 9.12 22.64
CA ALA A 271 -18.76 9.73 23.68
C ALA A 271 -17.33 9.87 23.19
N GLN A 272 -16.82 11.11 23.17
CA GLN A 272 -15.43 11.53 22.91
C GLN A 272 -14.51 10.38 22.50
N GLU A 273 -14.50 10.05 21.20
CA GLU A 273 -13.41 9.26 20.62
C GLU A 273 -12.12 10.02 20.97
N MET A 274 -11.18 9.35 21.66
CA MET A 274 -9.83 9.88 21.76
C MET A 274 -9.29 9.91 20.34
N ASP A 275 -9.38 11.08 19.71
CA ASP A 275 -9.26 11.27 18.27
C ASP A 275 -7.83 10.98 17.83
N ARG A 276 -7.55 9.71 17.55
CA ARG A 276 -6.29 9.32 16.94
C ARG A 276 -6.32 9.91 15.53
N PRO A 277 -5.30 10.70 15.13
CA PRO A 277 -5.28 11.28 13.79
C PRO A 277 -5.34 10.15 12.77
N SER A 278 -6.33 10.20 11.88
CA SER A 278 -6.53 9.20 10.82
C SER A 278 -6.66 9.85 9.46
N THR A 279 -6.10 9.20 8.45
CA THR A 279 -6.12 9.62 7.05
C THR A 279 -7.31 9.00 6.30
N PHE A 280 -8.19 8.28 7.00
CA PHE A 280 -9.33 7.60 6.39
C PHE A 280 -10.21 8.56 5.58
N THR A 281 -10.49 8.15 4.34
CA THR A 281 -11.40 8.82 3.42
C THR A 281 -12.37 7.79 2.86
N ASP A 282 -13.68 8.01 3.01
CA ASP A 282 -14.70 7.11 2.47
C ASP A 282 -14.77 7.28 0.95
N ALA A 283 -14.74 6.16 0.21
CA ALA A 283 -14.87 6.17 -1.25
C ALA A 283 -16.19 6.78 -1.74
N MET A 284 -17.23 6.80 -0.91
CA MET A 284 -18.51 7.46 -1.23
C MET A 284 -18.46 8.98 -1.16
N ASP A 285 -17.50 9.54 -0.42
CA ASP A 285 -17.27 10.99 -0.35
C ASP A 285 -16.40 11.47 -1.52
N LEU A 286 -15.86 10.53 -2.29
CA LEU A 286 -15.02 10.78 -3.45
C LEU A 286 -15.87 10.83 -4.72
N ASP A 287 -15.76 11.95 -5.42
CA ASP A 287 -16.34 12.09 -6.75
C ASP A 287 -15.31 11.64 -7.81
N PHE A 288 -15.65 10.61 -8.58
CA PHE A 288 -14.77 10.07 -9.64
C PHE A 288 -15.11 10.60 -11.03
N ASP A 289 -16.17 11.41 -11.14
CA ASP A 289 -16.58 12.00 -12.40
C ASP A 289 -15.97 13.40 -12.56
N ASP A 290 -15.75 13.77 -13.82
CA ASP A 290 -15.18 15.06 -14.22
C ASP A 290 -16.20 16.22 -14.13
N SER A 291 -17.38 15.91 -13.60
CA SER A 291 -18.57 16.77 -13.70
C SER A 291 -18.64 17.87 -12.64
N ASN A 292 -17.98 17.69 -11.49
CA ASN A 292 -17.92 18.70 -10.43
C ASN A 292 -16.47 19.12 -10.14
N SER A 293 -16.26 20.44 -10.05
CA SER A 293 -15.00 21.07 -9.68
C SER A 293 -14.77 21.14 -8.15
N ALA A 294 -15.52 20.36 -7.37
CA ALA A 294 -15.38 20.35 -5.92
C ALA A 294 -14.00 19.81 -5.50
N PRO A 295 -13.34 20.42 -4.50
CA PRO A 295 -12.08 19.90 -3.97
C PRO A 295 -12.27 18.50 -3.39
N SER A 296 -11.30 17.62 -3.66
CA SER A 296 -11.31 16.25 -3.15
C SER A 296 -10.92 16.22 -1.67
N PRO A 297 -11.59 15.41 -0.82
CA PRO A 297 -11.17 15.17 0.57
C PRO A 297 -9.71 14.71 0.72
N LEU A 298 -9.14 14.10 -0.32
CA LEU A 298 -7.73 13.68 -0.33
C LEU A 298 -6.76 14.88 -0.42
N SER A 299 -7.23 16.04 -0.87
CA SER A 299 -6.42 17.27 -0.92
C SER A 299 -6.66 18.18 0.29
N ASP A 300 -7.51 17.76 1.24
CA ASP A 300 -7.83 18.55 2.42
C ASP A 300 -6.59 18.78 3.29
N LEU A 301 -6.54 19.96 3.87
CA LEU A 301 -5.53 20.33 4.84
C LEU A 301 -6.13 20.29 6.25
N THR A 302 -5.32 19.86 7.21
CA THR A 302 -5.60 20.01 8.64
C THR A 302 -5.54 21.49 9.05
N GLU A 303 -5.94 21.80 10.28
CA GLU A 303 -5.77 23.15 10.85
C GLU A 303 -4.29 23.61 10.86
N SER A 304 -3.35 22.66 10.96
CA SER A 304 -1.91 22.91 10.89
C SER A 304 -1.38 23.12 9.46
N ARG A 305 -2.25 23.09 8.44
CA ARG A 305 -1.91 23.15 7.00
C ARG A 305 -1.09 21.97 6.49
N ASP A 306 -1.15 20.84 7.18
CA ASP A 306 -0.61 19.57 6.72
C ASP A 306 -1.67 18.84 5.88
N PHE A 307 -1.26 17.99 4.95
CA PHE A 307 -2.18 17.13 4.23
C PHE A 307 -2.86 16.17 5.20
N ARG A 308 -4.19 16.03 5.07
CA ARG A 308 -4.96 15.05 5.83
C ARG A 308 -4.59 13.61 5.47
N THR A 309 -4.23 13.37 4.21
CA THR A 309 -3.74 12.07 3.72
C THR A 309 -2.27 12.16 3.31
N PRO A 310 -1.45 11.12 3.52
CA PRO A 310 -0.06 11.13 3.11
C PRO A 310 0.04 11.22 1.59
N HIS A 311 0.99 12.02 1.11
CA HIS A 311 1.26 12.17 -0.31
C HIS A 311 2.69 11.75 -0.66
N VAL A 312 2.87 11.38 -1.92
CA VAL A 312 4.15 11.13 -2.54
C VAL A 312 4.42 12.21 -3.58
N LEU A 313 5.63 12.76 -3.53
CA LEU A 313 6.16 13.59 -4.58
C LEU A 313 6.80 12.70 -5.65
N ILE A 314 6.36 12.84 -6.89
CA ILE A 314 6.84 12.08 -8.04
C ILE A 314 7.42 13.02 -9.10
N LYS A 315 8.51 12.57 -9.71
CA LYS A 315 9.14 13.15 -10.89
C LYS A 315 8.54 12.51 -12.12
N ILE A 316 8.17 13.30 -13.12
CA ILE A 316 7.70 12.84 -14.42
C ILE A 316 8.51 13.52 -15.54
N GLY A 317 9.11 12.72 -16.41
CA GLY A 317 9.72 13.19 -17.66
C GLY A 317 8.72 13.14 -18.82
N LEU A 318 8.58 14.23 -19.58
CA LEU A 318 7.69 14.35 -20.73
C LEU A 318 8.49 14.67 -22.00
N GLU A 319 8.06 14.17 -23.16
CA GLU A 319 8.77 14.41 -24.43
C GLU A 319 8.72 15.88 -24.88
N GLN A 320 9.79 16.32 -25.56
CA GLN A 320 10.02 17.71 -25.96
C GLN A 320 9.09 18.19 -27.10
N ASN A 321 8.45 17.27 -27.83
CA ASN A 321 7.53 17.59 -28.94
C ASN A 321 6.15 18.08 -28.49
N GLN A 322 5.95 18.34 -27.19
CA GLN A 322 4.73 18.92 -26.63
C GLN A 322 4.60 20.45 -26.90
N GLY A 323 5.44 21.02 -27.78
CA GLY A 323 5.51 22.45 -28.06
C GLY A 323 6.16 23.25 -26.93
N PRO A 324 6.54 24.52 -27.15
CA PRO A 324 6.99 25.39 -26.07
C PRO A 324 5.84 25.64 -25.10
N MET A 325 5.79 24.89 -24.01
CA MET A 325 4.79 25.03 -22.97
C MET A 325 5.07 26.32 -22.17
N ASP A 326 4.36 27.41 -22.46
CA ASP A 326 4.24 28.53 -21.52
C ASP A 326 3.51 28.05 -20.25
N VAL A 327 3.86 28.62 -19.08
CA VAL A 327 3.21 28.33 -17.79
C VAL A 327 1.69 28.47 -17.90
N LYS A 328 1.18 29.45 -18.67
CA LYS A 328 -0.26 29.62 -18.92
C LYS A 328 -0.86 28.55 -19.82
N GLN A 329 -0.08 27.96 -20.72
CA GLN A 329 -0.53 26.86 -21.56
C GLN A 329 -0.52 25.55 -20.79
N CYS A 330 0.47 25.36 -19.90
CA CYS A 330 0.50 24.26 -18.95
C CYS A 330 -0.69 24.36 -17.97
N LEU A 331 -0.93 25.53 -17.35
CA LEU A 331 -2.08 25.73 -16.46
C LEU A 331 -3.44 25.47 -17.15
N ARG A 332 -3.68 26.04 -18.34
CA ARG A 332 -4.93 25.78 -19.10
C ARG A 332 -5.08 24.32 -19.53
N TRP A 333 -3.97 23.63 -19.73
CA TRP A 333 -3.93 22.22 -20.07
C TRP A 333 -4.12 21.32 -18.84
N LEU A 334 -3.66 21.74 -17.67
CA LEU A 334 -3.98 21.11 -16.39
C LEU A 334 -5.44 21.29 -16.01
N GLU A 335 -5.99 22.47 -16.27
CA GLU A 335 -7.43 22.73 -16.18
C GLU A 335 -8.25 21.85 -17.13
N SER A 336 -7.67 21.42 -18.27
CA SER A 336 -8.32 20.48 -19.21
C SER A 336 -8.25 19.02 -18.78
N ILE A 337 -7.57 18.73 -17.65
CA ILE A 337 -7.48 17.41 -17.05
C ILE A 337 -7.89 17.54 -15.57
N PRO A 338 -9.18 17.77 -15.28
CA PRO A 338 -9.64 18.13 -13.94
C PRO A 338 -9.39 17.01 -12.93
N LEU A 339 -9.42 15.76 -13.40
CA LEU A 339 -9.01 14.58 -12.64
C LEU A 339 -7.58 14.65 -12.10
N LEU A 340 -6.63 15.23 -12.85
CA LEU A 340 -5.27 15.39 -12.35
C LEU A 340 -5.26 16.38 -11.20
N GLY A 341 -5.92 17.53 -11.30
CA GLY A 341 -6.03 18.51 -10.20
C GLY A 341 -6.82 18.02 -8.98
N LYS A 342 -7.70 17.03 -9.16
CA LYS A 342 -8.52 16.42 -8.11
C LYS A 342 -7.74 15.38 -7.29
N TRP A 343 -6.90 14.60 -7.96
CA TRP A 343 -6.16 13.47 -7.37
C TRP A 343 -4.67 13.73 -7.23
N ALA A 344 -4.18 14.82 -7.81
CA ALA A 344 -2.77 15.14 -7.85
C ALA A 344 -2.57 16.67 -7.88
N LYS A 345 -1.47 17.13 -7.32
CA LYS A 345 -1.13 18.55 -7.30
C LYS A 345 0.21 18.75 -7.99
N ILE A 346 0.27 19.67 -8.94
CA ILE A 346 1.54 19.99 -9.58
C ILE A 346 2.30 20.99 -8.72
N GLU A 347 3.48 20.57 -8.29
CA GLU A 347 4.35 21.33 -7.41
C GLU A 347 5.40 22.12 -8.21
N GLY A 348 5.69 21.71 -9.45
CA GLY A 348 6.59 22.44 -10.33
C GLY A 348 6.72 21.85 -11.73
N VAL A 349 7.02 22.72 -12.70
CA VAL A 349 7.32 22.36 -14.10
C VAL A 349 8.60 23.06 -14.51
N TYR A 350 9.55 22.32 -15.08
CA TYR A 350 10.87 22.80 -15.41
C TYR A 350 11.23 22.48 -16.86
N PRO A 351 11.78 23.45 -17.62
CA PRO A 351 12.42 23.14 -18.88
C PRO A 351 13.69 22.30 -18.61
N SER A 352 13.90 21.26 -19.41
CA SER A 352 15.07 20.39 -19.37
C SER A 352 15.54 20.08 -20.80
N TYR A 353 16.37 19.04 -20.99
CA TYR A 353 16.55 18.40 -22.30
C TYR A 353 15.27 17.70 -22.81
N SER A 354 14.17 17.87 -22.06
CA SER A 354 12.79 17.46 -22.25
C SER A 354 11.91 18.38 -21.37
N THR A 355 10.67 18.00 -21.01
CA THR A 355 9.90 18.71 -19.97
C THR A 355 9.88 17.89 -18.69
N LEU A 356 10.25 18.49 -17.55
CA LEU A 356 10.27 17.83 -16.24
C LEU A 356 9.14 18.37 -15.38
N MET A 357 8.32 17.47 -14.83
CA MET A 357 7.22 17.82 -13.94
C MET A 357 7.37 17.15 -12.58
N ILE A 358 7.03 17.89 -11.53
CA ILE A 358 6.95 17.40 -10.16
C ILE A 358 5.49 17.44 -9.73
N VAL A 359 4.97 16.29 -9.30
CA VAL A 359 3.57 16.10 -8.92
C VAL A 359 3.48 15.48 -7.53
N SER A 360 2.56 15.96 -6.71
CA SER A 360 2.17 15.36 -5.43
C SER A 360 0.91 14.51 -5.65
N VAL A 361 0.89 13.27 -5.18
CA VAL A 361 -0.23 12.33 -5.34
C VAL A 361 -0.49 11.60 -4.01
N PRO A 362 -1.73 11.34 -3.58
CA PRO A 362 -2.01 10.53 -2.39
C PRO A 362 -1.35 9.16 -2.48
N VAL A 363 -0.84 8.65 -1.36
CA VAL A 363 -0.15 7.33 -1.31
C VAL A 363 -1.02 6.22 -1.88
N SER A 364 -2.31 6.18 -1.55
CA SER A 364 -3.23 5.13 -2.04
C SER A 364 -3.40 5.13 -3.57
N VAL A 365 -3.34 6.30 -4.21
CA VAL A 365 -3.38 6.42 -5.67
C VAL A 365 -2.03 6.04 -6.28
N TRP A 366 -0.93 6.44 -5.63
CA TRP A 366 0.43 6.04 -6.03
C TRP A 366 0.61 4.51 -6.03
N ASP A 367 0.10 3.82 -5.01
CA ASP A 367 0.14 2.36 -4.89
C ASP A 367 -0.53 1.62 -6.07
N MET A 368 -1.46 2.30 -6.77
CA MET A 368 -2.20 1.77 -7.91
C MET A 368 -1.66 2.24 -9.26
N LEU A 369 -0.70 3.17 -9.27
CA LEU A 369 -0.09 3.63 -10.52
C LEU A 369 0.85 2.55 -11.09
N PRO A 370 0.80 2.29 -12.41
CA PRO A 370 1.69 1.33 -13.02
C PRO A 370 3.14 1.83 -13.04
N ASP A 371 4.09 0.91 -12.86
CA ASP A 371 5.52 1.21 -12.99
C ASP A 371 5.84 1.80 -14.39
N HIS A 372 6.32 3.04 -14.40
CA HIS A 372 6.73 3.72 -15.62
C HIS A 372 8.13 4.30 -15.43
N ARG A 373 9.08 4.00 -16.33
CA ARG A 373 10.49 4.43 -16.18
C ARG A 373 10.70 5.95 -16.22
N ALA A 374 9.77 6.69 -16.81
CA ALA A 374 9.76 8.14 -16.81
C ALA A 374 9.12 8.76 -15.56
N CYS A 375 8.50 7.92 -14.71
CA CYS A 375 7.97 8.30 -13.40
C CYS A 375 8.95 7.82 -12.33
N SER A 376 9.28 8.66 -11.36
CA SER A 376 10.21 8.28 -10.29
C SER A 376 9.78 8.89 -8.96
N PHE A 377 9.83 8.09 -7.91
CA PHE A 377 9.61 8.54 -6.54
C PHE A 377 10.66 9.61 -6.16
N ILE A 378 10.24 10.69 -5.51
CA ILE A 378 11.13 11.69 -4.92
C ILE A 378 11.12 11.56 -3.40
N GLY A 379 9.93 11.54 -2.77
CA GLY A 379 9.81 11.51 -1.32
C GLY A 379 8.37 11.57 -0.84
N TYR A 380 8.15 11.18 0.42
CA TYR A 380 6.89 11.42 1.11
C TYR A 380 6.80 12.88 1.55
N VAL A 381 5.62 13.47 1.41
CA VAL A 381 5.35 14.85 1.83
C VAL A 381 4.11 14.90 2.72
N THR A 382 4.20 15.69 3.78
CA THR A 382 3.13 15.86 4.78
C THR A 382 2.37 17.17 4.60
N GLY A 383 2.79 18.04 3.69
CA GLY A 383 2.14 19.33 3.46
C GLY A 383 2.56 19.94 2.13
N PRO A 384 1.92 21.05 1.74
CA PRO A 384 2.19 21.73 0.48
C PRO A 384 3.58 22.39 0.47
N ASN A 385 4.06 22.75 -0.73
CA ASN A 385 5.31 23.49 -0.89
C ASN A 385 5.32 24.80 -0.07
N MET A 386 6.25 24.89 0.89
CA MET A 386 6.39 26.01 1.82
C MET A 386 6.78 27.34 1.19
N ILE A 387 7.30 27.34 -0.05
CA ILE A 387 7.83 28.53 -0.74
C ILE A 387 6.82 29.07 -1.77
N SER A 388 5.69 28.39 -1.98
CA SER A 388 4.63 28.84 -2.90
C SER A 388 4.02 30.17 -2.42
N GLY A 389 4.60 31.30 -2.87
CA GLY A 389 4.20 32.66 -2.48
C GLY A 389 5.33 33.58 -2.02
N VAL A 390 6.57 33.09 -1.92
CA VAL A 390 7.74 33.96 -1.69
C VAL A 390 8.24 34.44 -3.06
N PRO A 391 8.20 35.75 -3.36
CA PRO A 391 8.78 36.25 -4.60
C PRO A 391 10.29 35.92 -4.59
N PHE A 392 10.76 35.24 -5.64
CA PHE A 392 12.19 35.15 -5.86
C PHE A 392 12.74 36.57 -6.05
N ARG A 393 13.93 36.85 -5.49
CA ARG A 393 14.65 38.08 -5.80
C ARG A 393 14.96 38.08 -7.29
N ASP A 394 14.54 39.16 -7.95
CA ASP A 394 14.83 39.49 -9.35
C ASP A 394 16.32 39.40 -9.69
#